data_AF-A0A8K0A038-F1
#
_entry.id   AF-A0A8K0A038-F1
#
_cell.length_a   1.000
_cell.length_b   1.000
_cell.length_c   1.000
_cell.angle_alpha   90.00
_cell.angle_beta   90.00
_cell.angle_gamma   90.00
#
_symmetry.space_group_name_H-M   'P 1'
#
loop_
_entity.id
_entity.type
_entity.pdbx_description
1 polymer ?
#
loop_
_entity_poly.entity_id
_entity_poly.type
_entity_poly.pdbx_seq_one_letter_code
_entity_poly.pdbx_strand_id
1 'polypeptide(L)'
;MSKMHCDQKPPRGQHACYELGITSQSKHLCGLCADGAERTTHHFRAHIKKSERYHRKRPVCRLQIAMAHFSGDASFLGLTSERELNAHIDRELQMTESDRVRYNRVLDGLYRTLQTEYNNLTVNRMVKGGSYGRGTALKDRSDLDVVLFFNGIPSMRDFLAQQSRIIGHVATTLERSQWARDNGVCQVRAQQNAATLSLKLSGGHQMDVDIVPAFDNLGPLNEKRKREEVYRAMRGDPEPPYKYSASFIGLQVDFVRDRPARLKNLIRLVKSWKKVPLHLNIYTNKYCERHNGESNLIDTFW
;
A
#
# COMPACT_ATOMS: atom_id res chain seq x y z
N MET A 1 -48.79 12.38 14.85
CA MET A 1 -48.49 11.53 13.67
C MET A 1 -46.99 11.57 13.46
N SER A 2 -46.17 10.51 13.46
CA SER A 2 -46.23 9.17 14.05
C SER A 2 -44.77 8.81 14.32
N LYS A 3 -44.49 8.18 15.46
CA LYS A 3 -43.23 7.48 15.72
C LYS A 3 -43.13 6.30 14.75
N MET A 4 -41.98 6.04 14.13
CA MET A 4 -41.70 4.75 13.49
C MET A 4 -40.46 4.11 14.09
N HIS A 5 -40.68 2.88 14.55
CA HIS A 5 -39.72 1.95 15.13
C HIS A 5 -38.59 1.60 14.15
N CYS A 6 -37.40 1.42 14.71
CA CYS A 6 -36.29 0.74 14.06
C CYS A 6 -36.36 -0.73 14.49
N ASP A 7 -36.96 -1.58 13.65
CA ASP A 7 -36.84 -3.03 13.78
C ASP A 7 -37.12 -3.67 12.42
N GLN A 8 -36.05 -3.99 11.68
CA GLN A 8 -36.01 -5.04 10.65
C GLN A 8 -34.56 -5.21 10.14
N LYS A 9 -33.92 -6.34 10.46
CA LYS A 9 -32.66 -6.77 9.81
C LYS A 9 -32.90 -7.02 8.31
N PRO A 10 -32.00 -6.60 7.40
CA PRO A 10 -32.14 -6.93 5.99
C PRO A 10 -31.86 -8.44 5.73
N PRO A 11 -32.47 -9.03 4.69
CA PRO A 11 -32.32 -10.45 4.38
C PRO A 11 -30.87 -10.78 3.95
N ARG A 12 -30.41 -11.98 4.32
CA ARG A 12 -29.05 -12.47 4.07
C ARG A 12 -28.70 -12.41 2.58
N GLY A 13 -27.62 -11.70 2.25
CA GLY A 13 -27.00 -11.69 0.92
C GLY A 13 -26.80 -10.30 0.28
N GLN A 14 -27.28 -9.21 0.89
CA GLN A 14 -27.17 -7.87 0.31
C GLN A 14 -26.03 -6.99 0.86
N HIS A 15 -25.31 -7.41 1.91
CA HIS A 15 -24.24 -6.58 2.49
C HIS A 15 -23.02 -6.37 1.57
N ALA A 16 -22.73 -7.30 0.64
CA ALA A 16 -21.50 -7.25 -0.15
C ALA A 16 -21.55 -6.36 -1.40
N CYS A 17 -22.71 -5.86 -1.80
CA CYS A 17 -22.83 -5.08 -3.04
C CYS A 17 -22.58 -3.57 -2.86
N TYR A 18 -22.65 -3.05 -1.63
CA TYR A 18 -22.53 -1.61 -1.40
C TYR A 18 -21.07 -1.14 -1.24
N GLU A 19 -20.14 -2.02 -0.86
CA GLU A 19 -18.75 -1.61 -0.54
C GLU A 19 -17.81 -1.49 -1.75
N LEU A 20 -18.26 -1.76 -2.99
CA LEU A 20 -17.42 -1.67 -4.19
C LEU A 20 -17.97 -0.75 -5.29
N GLY A 21 -19.10 -0.08 -5.10
CA GLY A 21 -19.64 0.87 -6.10
C GLY A 21 -20.04 0.24 -7.45
N ILE A 22 -20.10 -1.09 -7.55
CA ILE A 22 -20.46 -1.81 -8.77
C ILE A 22 -21.98 -2.02 -8.78
N THR A 23 -22.71 -1.16 -9.50
CA THR A 23 -24.15 -1.33 -9.72
C THR A 23 -24.42 -2.51 -10.65
N SER A 24 -25.62 -3.09 -10.61
CA SER A 24 -26.06 -4.21 -11.47
C SER A 24 -26.02 -3.92 -12.98
N GLN A 25 -25.73 -2.68 -13.36
CA GLN A 25 -25.72 -2.19 -14.74
C GLN A 25 -24.31 -1.95 -15.31
N SER A 26 -23.25 -2.15 -14.51
CA SER A 26 -21.86 -2.09 -14.98
C SER A 26 -21.56 -3.15 -16.03
N LYS A 27 -20.92 -2.75 -17.13
CA LYS A 27 -20.49 -3.62 -18.22
C LYS A 27 -18.96 -3.72 -18.23
N HIS A 28 -18.45 -4.94 -18.40
CA HIS A 28 -17.02 -5.24 -18.43
C HIS A 28 -16.72 -6.19 -19.60
N LEU A 29 -15.53 -6.09 -20.18
CA LEU A 29 -15.07 -7.01 -21.23
C LEU A 29 -15.00 -8.45 -20.70
N CYS A 30 -15.64 -9.38 -21.42
CA CYS A 30 -15.65 -10.80 -21.05
C CYS A 30 -14.61 -11.57 -21.86
N GLY A 31 -13.46 -11.89 -21.25
CA GLY A 31 -12.39 -12.66 -21.90
C GLY A 31 -12.71 -14.13 -22.24
N LEU A 32 -13.93 -14.59 -21.97
CA LEU A 32 -14.41 -15.92 -22.35
C LEU A 32 -15.24 -15.92 -23.65
N CYS A 33 -15.64 -14.74 -24.11
CA CYS A 33 -16.29 -14.56 -25.40
C CYS A 33 -15.26 -14.02 -26.38
N ALA A 34 -15.10 -14.68 -27.53
CA ALA A 34 -14.14 -14.27 -28.56
C ALA A 34 -14.54 -12.98 -29.30
N ASP A 35 -15.66 -12.35 -28.92
CA ASP A 35 -16.27 -11.22 -29.60
C ASP A 35 -15.86 -9.85 -29.05
N GLY A 36 -15.05 -9.81 -27.98
CA GLY A 36 -14.50 -8.56 -27.43
C GLY A 36 -15.56 -7.57 -26.92
N ALA A 37 -16.77 -8.03 -26.62
CA ALA A 37 -17.86 -7.17 -26.21
C ALA A 37 -17.94 -6.97 -24.69
N GLU A 38 -18.40 -5.80 -24.26
CA GLU A 38 -18.70 -5.54 -22.85
C GLU A 38 -20.00 -6.22 -22.42
N ARG A 39 -19.98 -6.88 -21.26
CA ARG A 39 -21.05 -7.73 -20.74
C ARG A 39 -21.39 -7.37 -19.31
N THR A 40 -22.64 -7.62 -18.94
CA THR A 40 -23.14 -7.32 -17.59
C THR A 40 -22.69 -8.36 -16.57
N THR A 41 -22.74 -8.00 -15.29
CA THR A 41 -22.50 -8.91 -14.15
C THR A 41 -23.35 -10.20 -14.19
N HIS A 42 -24.53 -10.18 -14.82
CA HIS A 42 -25.37 -11.37 -15.02
C HIS A 42 -24.75 -12.37 -16.02
N HIS A 43 -24.13 -11.88 -17.10
CA HIS A 43 -23.47 -12.71 -18.10
C HIS A 43 -22.27 -13.48 -17.51
N PHE A 44 -21.48 -12.82 -16.65
CA PHE A 44 -20.38 -13.48 -15.93
C PHE A 44 -20.88 -14.61 -15.02
N ARG A 45 -22.01 -14.43 -14.31
CA ARG A 45 -22.63 -15.49 -13.49
C ARG A 45 -23.05 -16.71 -14.30
N ALA A 46 -23.46 -16.53 -15.55
CA ALA A 46 -23.84 -17.65 -16.43
C ALA A 46 -22.62 -18.48 -16.86
N HIS A 47 -21.49 -17.84 -17.15
CA HIS A 47 -20.23 -18.54 -17.44
C HIS A 47 -19.73 -19.35 -16.23
N ILE A 48 -19.85 -18.79 -15.02
CA ILE A 48 -19.49 -19.48 -13.76
C ILE A 48 -20.31 -20.77 -13.59
N LYS A 49 -21.64 -20.71 -13.79
CA LYS A 49 -22.49 -21.91 -13.69
C LYS A 49 -22.18 -22.97 -14.76
N LYS A 50 -21.76 -22.53 -15.95
CA LYS A 50 -21.40 -23.42 -17.07
C LYS A 50 -20.05 -24.11 -16.82
N SER A 51 -19.06 -23.40 -16.28
CA SER A 51 -17.76 -23.97 -15.91
C SER A 51 -17.89 -24.93 -14.72
N GLU A 52 -18.70 -24.61 -13.70
CA GLU A 52 -18.97 -25.49 -12.56
C GLU A 52 -19.54 -26.86 -12.98
N ARG A 53 -20.41 -26.90 -14.01
CA ARG A 53 -20.93 -28.16 -14.57
C ARG A 53 -19.88 -28.94 -15.36
N TYR A 54 -19.03 -28.26 -16.12
CA TYR A 54 -17.99 -28.90 -16.93
C TYR A 54 -16.89 -29.54 -16.06
N HIS A 55 -16.53 -28.88 -14.96
CA HIS A 55 -15.39 -29.28 -14.13
C HIS A 55 -15.68 -30.29 -13.01
N ARG A 56 -16.91 -30.80 -12.91
CA ARG A 56 -17.24 -31.93 -12.02
C ARG A 56 -16.62 -33.26 -12.48
N LYS A 57 -16.08 -33.32 -13.71
CA LYS A 57 -15.67 -34.57 -14.38
C LYS A 57 -14.16 -34.81 -14.52
N ARG A 58 -13.26 -33.83 -14.30
CA ARG A 58 -11.79 -34.02 -14.45
C ARG A 58 -10.99 -33.10 -13.51
N PRO A 59 -10.34 -33.61 -12.44
CA PRO A 59 -9.70 -32.80 -11.41
C PRO A 59 -8.30 -32.26 -11.77
N VAL A 60 -7.54 -32.93 -12.65
CA VAL A 60 -6.11 -32.63 -12.85
C VAL A 60 -5.85 -31.40 -13.74
N CYS A 61 -6.75 -31.06 -14.67
CA CYS A 61 -6.60 -29.88 -15.55
C CYS A 61 -7.02 -28.53 -14.93
N ARG A 62 -7.46 -28.52 -13.66
CA ARG A 62 -8.08 -27.32 -13.05
C ARG A 62 -7.10 -26.21 -12.68
N LEU A 63 -5.87 -26.54 -12.28
CA LEU A 63 -4.86 -25.51 -11.98
C LEU A 63 -4.31 -24.89 -13.27
N GLN A 64 -3.98 -25.69 -14.29
CA GLN A 64 -3.37 -25.18 -15.53
C GLN A 64 -4.26 -24.23 -16.33
N ILE A 65 -5.59 -24.44 -16.34
CA ILE A 65 -6.51 -23.57 -17.09
C ILE A 65 -6.80 -22.28 -16.33
N ALA A 66 -6.92 -22.32 -15.00
CA ALA A 66 -7.04 -21.10 -14.19
C ALA A 66 -5.81 -20.18 -14.33
N MET A 67 -4.64 -20.75 -14.60
CA MET A 67 -3.40 -20.02 -14.88
C MET A 67 -3.33 -19.46 -16.31
N ALA A 68 -4.04 -20.06 -17.27
CA ALA A 68 -4.06 -19.62 -18.68
C ALA A 68 -5.03 -18.46 -18.96
N HIS A 69 -5.84 -18.04 -17.97
CA HIS A 69 -6.93 -17.08 -18.15
C HIS A 69 -6.60 -15.60 -17.90
N PHE A 70 -5.35 -15.25 -17.56
CA PHE A 70 -5.05 -13.89 -17.11
C PHE A 70 -3.82 -13.30 -17.80
N SER A 71 -4.09 -12.63 -18.92
CA SER A 71 -3.16 -11.69 -19.54
C SER A 71 -2.97 -10.50 -18.60
N GLY A 72 -1.83 -10.49 -17.90
CA GLY A 72 -1.37 -9.41 -17.04
C GLY A 72 -1.33 -9.79 -15.56
N ASP A 73 -0.12 -9.82 -14.99
CA ASP A 73 0.21 -9.87 -13.55
C ASP A 73 0.14 -11.19 -12.74
N ALA A 74 -0.56 -12.26 -13.16
CA ALA A 74 -0.49 -13.56 -12.47
C ALA A 74 0.51 -14.57 -13.11
N SER A 75 1.33 -14.11 -14.06
CA SER A 75 2.24 -14.96 -14.85
C SER A 75 3.31 -15.67 -14.01
N PHE A 76 3.74 -15.06 -12.89
CA PHE A 76 4.88 -15.60 -12.14
C PHE A 76 4.54 -16.84 -11.30
N LEU A 77 3.25 -17.07 -10.98
CA LEU A 77 2.82 -18.24 -10.19
C LEU A 77 3.01 -19.56 -10.95
N GLY A 78 3.18 -19.50 -12.28
CA GLY A 78 3.57 -20.63 -13.11
C GLY A 78 5.06 -20.85 -13.25
N LEU A 79 5.89 -19.95 -12.71
CA LEU A 79 7.33 -20.11 -12.72
C LEU A 79 7.71 -21.04 -11.59
N THR A 80 8.41 -22.12 -11.93
CA THR A 80 8.72 -23.18 -10.97
C THR A 80 10.20 -23.23 -10.62
N SER A 81 11.06 -22.66 -11.47
CA SER A 81 12.50 -22.58 -11.19
C SER A 81 12.91 -21.24 -10.56
N GLU A 82 13.92 -21.30 -9.70
CA GLU A 82 14.55 -20.11 -9.10
C GLU A 82 15.08 -19.14 -10.17
N ARG A 83 15.62 -19.67 -11.28
CA ARG A 83 16.13 -18.86 -12.39
C ARG A 83 15.02 -18.04 -13.03
N GLU A 84 13.87 -18.65 -13.31
CA GLU A 84 12.73 -17.95 -13.92
C GLU A 84 12.15 -16.91 -12.98
N LEU A 85 12.00 -17.25 -11.69
CA LEU A 85 11.51 -16.33 -10.67
C LEU A 85 12.43 -15.11 -10.53
N ASN A 86 13.74 -15.32 -10.43
CA ASN A 86 14.71 -14.22 -10.35
C ASN A 86 14.67 -13.37 -11.63
N ALA A 87 14.61 -13.99 -12.80
CA ALA A 87 14.51 -13.26 -14.06
C ALA A 87 13.21 -12.44 -14.18
N HIS A 88 12.09 -12.94 -13.64
CA HIS A 88 10.85 -12.18 -13.52
C HIS A 88 10.98 -11.01 -12.55
N ILE A 89 11.60 -11.22 -11.39
CA ILE A 89 11.84 -10.14 -10.41
C ILE A 89 12.66 -9.03 -11.06
N ASP A 90 13.76 -9.36 -11.72
CA ASP A 90 14.67 -8.37 -12.30
C ASP A 90 14.01 -7.55 -13.41
N ARG A 91 13.16 -8.18 -14.24
CA ARG A 91 12.50 -7.50 -15.37
C ARG A 91 11.25 -6.71 -14.95
N GLU A 92 10.42 -7.31 -14.10
CA GLU A 92 9.03 -6.85 -13.88
C GLU A 92 8.80 -6.21 -12.50
N LEU A 93 9.58 -6.58 -11.49
CA LEU A 93 9.31 -6.19 -10.10
C LEU A 93 10.35 -5.24 -9.52
N GLN A 94 11.63 -5.41 -9.84
CA GLN A 94 12.69 -4.63 -9.24
C GLN A 94 12.76 -3.23 -9.88
N MET A 95 12.79 -2.20 -9.03
CA MET A 95 13.07 -0.84 -9.50
C MET A 95 14.40 -0.77 -10.23
N THR A 96 14.41 -0.07 -11.35
CA THR A 96 15.63 0.20 -12.12
C THR A 96 16.50 1.24 -11.42
N GLU A 97 17.77 1.33 -11.81
CA GLU A 97 18.66 2.37 -11.28
C GLU A 97 18.19 3.77 -11.67
N SER A 98 17.66 3.95 -12.89
CA SER A 98 17.03 5.21 -13.31
C SER A 98 15.85 5.61 -12.41
N ASP A 99 15.04 4.66 -11.96
CA ASP A 99 13.94 4.94 -11.05
C ASP A 99 14.48 5.37 -9.69
N ARG A 100 15.51 4.69 -9.17
CA ARG A 100 16.14 5.07 -7.89
C ARG A 100 16.72 6.47 -7.94
N VAL A 101 17.43 6.83 -9.02
CA VAL A 101 17.97 8.18 -9.22
C VAL A 101 16.86 9.22 -9.22
N ARG A 102 15.76 8.95 -9.94
CA ARG A 102 14.58 9.83 -9.98
C ARG A 102 13.94 10.01 -8.61
N TYR A 103 13.72 8.91 -7.89
CA TYR A 103 13.13 8.91 -6.55
C TYR A 103 14.00 9.74 -5.58
N ASN A 104 15.32 9.55 -5.62
CA ASN A 104 16.23 10.33 -4.78
C ASN A 104 16.21 11.83 -5.12
N ARG A 105 16.13 12.21 -6.41
CA ARG A 105 15.99 13.63 -6.80
C ARG A 105 14.71 14.25 -6.25
N VAL A 106 13.59 13.51 -6.28
CA VAL A 106 12.33 13.96 -5.70
C VAL A 106 12.48 14.18 -4.19
N LEU A 107 13.05 13.20 -3.48
CA LEU A 107 13.27 13.29 -2.04
C LEU A 107 14.19 14.44 -1.64
N ASP A 108 15.28 14.64 -2.37
CA ASP A 108 16.23 15.73 -2.11
C ASP A 108 15.58 17.10 -2.32
N GLY A 109 14.77 17.23 -3.38
CA GLY A 109 14.02 18.44 -3.67
C GLY A 109 13.00 18.76 -2.58
N LEU A 110 12.18 17.77 -2.19
CA LEU A 110 11.23 17.90 -1.09
C LEU A 110 11.90 18.31 0.21
N TYR A 111 13.01 17.65 0.57
CA TYR A 111 13.72 17.95 1.81
C TYR A 111 14.26 19.38 1.83
N ARG A 112 14.87 19.84 0.73
CA ARG A 112 15.37 21.21 0.61
C ARG A 112 14.24 22.23 0.72
N THR A 113 13.16 22.05 -0.02
CA THR A 113 11.98 22.93 0.03
C THR A 113 11.43 23.02 1.45
N LEU A 114 11.29 21.90 2.14
CA LEU A 114 10.81 21.89 3.52
C LEU A 114 11.81 22.44 4.53
N GLN A 115 13.11 22.48 4.22
CA GLN A 115 14.09 23.17 5.06
C GLN A 115 14.07 24.69 4.86
N THR A 116 13.79 25.17 3.64
CA THR A 116 13.92 26.60 3.29
C THR A 116 12.60 27.37 3.37
N GLU A 117 11.47 26.74 3.04
CA GLU A 117 10.18 27.41 2.89
C GLU A 117 9.21 27.11 4.04
N TYR A 118 9.53 26.15 4.91
CA TYR A 118 8.70 25.79 6.05
C TYR A 118 9.09 26.61 7.29
N ASN A 119 8.41 27.74 7.49
CA ASN A 119 8.78 28.73 8.50
C ASN A 119 8.26 28.45 9.93
N ASN A 120 7.52 27.35 10.15
CA ASN A 120 6.85 27.09 11.44
C ASN A 120 7.69 26.26 12.41
N LEU A 121 8.33 25.19 11.93
CA LEU A 121 9.16 24.29 12.74
C LEU A 121 10.36 23.87 11.90
N THR A 122 11.54 23.75 12.50
CA THR A 122 12.70 23.24 11.75
C THR A 122 12.55 21.74 11.53
N VAL A 123 12.64 21.29 10.27
CA VAL A 123 12.76 19.87 9.95
C VAL A 123 14.14 19.38 10.41
N ASN A 124 14.16 18.55 11.45
CA ASN A 124 15.37 18.00 12.05
C ASN A 124 16.01 16.96 11.12
N ARG A 125 15.21 15.99 10.68
CA ARG A 125 15.67 14.90 9.80
C ARG A 125 14.52 14.33 9.00
N MET A 126 14.90 13.69 7.89
CA MET A 126 14.01 12.95 7.01
C MET A 126 14.47 11.50 6.91
N VAL A 127 13.54 10.56 7.04
CA VAL A 127 13.82 9.12 6.88
C VAL A 127 12.98 8.57 5.74
N LYS A 128 13.63 7.86 4.82
CA LYS A 128 12.97 7.11 3.74
C LYS A 128 12.28 5.90 4.36
N GLY A 129 10.95 5.91 4.37
CA GLY A 129 10.13 4.87 4.95
C GLY A 129 9.71 3.80 3.94
N GLY A 130 8.76 2.98 4.40
CA GLY A 130 8.00 2.07 3.55
C GLY A 130 8.82 1.19 2.63
N SER A 131 8.27 0.91 1.45
CA SER A 131 8.84 -0.08 0.53
C SER A 131 10.20 0.34 -0.01
N TYR A 132 10.35 1.63 -0.32
CA TYR A 132 11.59 2.18 -0.87
C TYR A 132 12.72 2.18 0.16
N GLY A 133 12.47 2.69 1.37
CA GLY A 133 13.44 2.69 2.46
C GLY A 133 13.87 1.27 2.88
N ARG A 134 12.93 0.33 2.92
CA ARG A 134 13.20 -1.10 3.22
C ARG A 134 13.94 -1.83 2.09
N GLY A 135 14.08 -1.24 0.91
CA GLY A 135 14.71 -1.87 -0.24
C GLY A 135 13.87 -3.00 -0.86
N THR A 136 12.53 -2.89 -0.79
CA THR A 136 11.55 -3.87 -1.31
C THR A 136 10.48 -3.20 -2.19
N ALA A 137 10.76 -2.02 -2.72
CA ALA A 137 9.90 -1.35 -3.68
C ALA A 137 9.76 -2.17 -4.97
N LEU A 138 8.50 -2.24 -5.43
CA LEU A 138 8.08 -2.73 -6.72
C LEU A 138 8.11 -1.59 -7.74
N LYS A 139 8.68 -1.87 -8.91
CA LYS A 139 8.68 -1.01 -10.08
C LYS A 139 7.26 -0.55 -10.43
N ASP A 140 7.10 0.74 -10.75
CA ASP A 140 5.87 1.43 -11.19
C ASP A 140 4.63 1.28 -10.28
N ARG A 141 4.79 0.66 -9.11
CA ARG A 141 3.69 0.23 -8.23
C ARG A 141 3.92 0.57 -6.76
N SER A 142 4.97 1.32 -6.45
CA SER A 142 5.31 1.69 -5.07
C SER A 142 5.34 3.19 -4.91
N ASP A 143 4.56 3.62 -3.91
CA ASP A 143 4.57 4.97 -3.39
C ASP A 143 5.86 5.21 -2.59
N LEU A 144 6.19 6.49 -2.43
CA LEU A 144 7.32 6.95 -1.64
C LEU A 144 6.85 7.37 -0.25
N ASP A 145 7.15 6.56 0.75
CA ASP A 145 6.90 6.92 2.14
C ASP A 145 8.09 7.71 2.71
N VAL A 146 7.82 8.87 3.28
CA VAL A 146 8.81 9.75 3.89
C VAL A 146 8.35 10.13 5.27
N VAL A 147 9.22 9.96 6.28
CA VAL A 147 8.92 10.41 7.64
C VAL A 147 9.76 11.63 7.98
N LEU A 148 9.10 12.69 8.41
CA LEU A 148 9.71 13.95 8.82
C LEU A 148 9.67 14.11 10.33
N PHE A 149 10.84 14.41 10.90
CA PHE A 149 10.98 14.71 12.30
C PHE A 149 11.20 16.22 12.47
N PHE A 150 10.48 16.84 13.39
CA PHE A 150 10.51 18.28 13.62
C PHE A 150 11.16 18.61 14.98
N ASN A 151 11.88 19.73 15.04
CA ASN A 151 12.35 20.33 16.28
C ASN A 151 11.27 21.19 16.93
N GLY A 152 11.46 21.54 18.21
CA GLY A 152 10.60 22.51 18.91
C GLY A 152 9.27 21.95 19.45
N ILE A 153 9.06 20.63 19.37
CA ILE A 153 7.92 19.96 19.98
C ILE A 153 8.42 19.25 21.26
N PRO A 154 7.86 19.51 22.46
CA PRO A 154 8.44 19.01 23.70
C PRO A 154 8.07 17.56 24.03
N SER A 155 6.90 17.08 23.58
CA SER A 155 6.45 15.72 23.87
C SER A 155 5.64 15.09 22.75
N MET A 156 5.46 13.76 22.83
CA MET A 156 4.56 13.03 21.94
C MET A 156 3.12 13.52 22.01
N ARG A 157 2.63 13.87 23.22
CA ARG A 157 1.28 14.39 23.40
C ARG A 157 1.11 15.73 22.70
N ASP A 158 2.08 16.63 22.83
CA ASP A 158 2.06 17.93 22.15
C ASP A 158 2.14 17.75 20.63
N PHE A 159 2.94 16.79 20.16
CA PHE A 159 2.98 16.42 18.74
C PHE A 159 1.60 15.99 18.24
N LEU A 160 0.94 15.04 18.93
CA LEU A 160 -0.36 14.53 18.52
C LEU A 160 -1.44 15.63 18.51
N ALA A 161 -1.41 16.53 19.50
CA ALA A 161 -2.35 17.65 19.59
C ALA A 161 -2.26 18.62 18.38
N GLN A 162 -1.09 18.72 17.75
CA GLN A 162 -0.87 19.62 16.61
C GLN A 162 -0.59 18.90 15.28
N GLN A 163 -0.68 17.56 15.25
CA GLN A 163 -0.29 16.74 14.10
C GLN A 163 -1.04 17.16 12.82
N SER A 164 -2.35 17.35 12.90
CA SER A 164 -3.18 17.78 11.77
C SER A 164 -2.76 19.14 11.22
N ARG A 165 -2.42 20.09 12.10
CA ARG A 165 -1.90 21.41 11.72
C ARG A 165 -0.56 21.30 11.02
N ILE A 166 0.36 20.48 11.52
CA ILE A 166 1.66 20.23 10.88
C ILE A 166 1.45 19.67 9.47
N ILE A 167 0.59 18.65 9.32
CA ILE A 167 0.26 18.05 8.01
C ILE A 167 -0.27 19.11 7.05
N GLY A 168 -1.26 19.91 7.48
CA GLY A 168 -1.84 20.97 6.66
C GLY A 168 -0.82 22.01 6.21
N HIS A 169 0.10 22.40 7.10
CA HIS A 169 1.18 23.31 6.76
C HIS A 169 2.19 22.69 5.78
N VAL A 170 2.59 21.44 5.97
CA VAL A 170 3.49 20.73 5.04
C VAL A 170 2.86 20.67 3.65
N ALA A 171 1.58 20.27 3.58
CA ALA A 171 0.81 20.24 2.34
C ALA A 171 0.78 21.61 1.66
N THR A 172 0.43 22.66 2.40
CA THR A 172 0.33 24.04 1.86
C THR A 172 1.68 24.58 1.40
N THR A 173 2.76 24.34 2.16
CA THR A 173 4.12 24.75 1.78
C THR A 173 4.54 24.09 0.48
N LEU A 174 4.33 22.77 0.36
CA LEU A 174 4.71 22.04 -0.84
C LEU A 174 3.87 22.45 -2.04
N GLU A 175 2.55 22.58 -1.88
CA GLU A 175 1.65 23.02 -2.95
C GLU A 175 2.02 24.40 -3.51
N ARG A 176 2.50 25.31 -2.65
CA ARG A 176 2.90 26.68 -3.04
C ARG A 176 4.36 26.82 -3.45
N SER A 177 5.18 25.79 -3.24
CA SER A 177 6.61 25.87 -3.50
C SER A 177 6.93 26.01 -5.00
N GLN A 178 8.04 26.67 -5.30
CA GLN A 178 8.54 26.73 -6.68
C GLN A 178 8.95 25.33 -7.16
N TRP A 179 9.54 24.54 -6.26
CA TRP A 179 9.93 23.17 -6.57
C TRP A 179 8.74 22.32 -7.08
N ALA A 180 7.56 22.42 -6.45
CA ALA A 180 6.39 21.67 -6.88
C ALA A 180 5.93 22.06 -8.30
N ARG A 181 5.96 23.36 -8.62
CA ARG A 181 5.64 23.88 -9.96
C ARG A 181 6.59 23.33 -11.03
N ASP A 182 7.88 23.28 -10.71
CA ASP A 182 8.92 22.86 -11.65
C ASP A 182 9.01 21.33 -11.83
N ASN A 183 8.46 20.56 -10.89
CA ASN A 183 8.61 19.10 -10.83
C ASN A 183 7.30 18.34 -11.09
N GLY A 184 6.29 18.99 -11.67
CA GLY A 184 5.08 18.31 -12.15
C GLY A 184 4.18 17.77 -11.03
N VAL A 185 4.19 18.39 -9.85
CA VAL A 185 3.21 18.10 -8.80
C VAL A 185 1.83 18.52 -9.31
N CYS A 186 0.93 17.55 -9.44
CA CYS A 186 -0.41 17.81 -9.97
C CYS A 186 -1.50 17.81 -8.89
N GLN A 187 -1.22 17.25 -7.71
CA GLN A 187 -2.14 17.25 -6.59
C GLN A 187 -1.39 17.16 -5.26
N VAL A 188 -1.88 17.86 -4.25
CA VAL A 188 -1.45 17.72 -2.86
C VAL A 188 -2.67 17.47 -1.98
N ARG A 189 -2.61 16.49 -1.09
CA ARG A 189 -3.71 16.10 -0.20
C ARG A 189 -3.24 16.03 1.25
N ALA A 190 -3.85 16.81 2.12
CA ALA A 190 -3.71 16.62 3.57
C ALA A 190 -4.66 15.50 4.02
N GLN A 191 -4.10 14.42 4.53
CA GLN A 191 -4.82 13.27 5.07
C GLN A 191 -4.70 13.23 6.61
N GLN A 192 -5.31 12.23 7.23
CA GLN A 192 -5.33 12.12 8.70
C GLN A 192 -3.92 12.04 9.31
N ASN A 193 -2.98 11.34 8.67
CA ASN A 193 -1.64 11.09 9.22
C ASN A 193 -0.49 11.49 8.27
N ALA A 194 -0.80 11.97 7.06
CA ALA A 194 0.20 12.27 6.04
C ALA A 194 -0.23 13.44 5.15
N ALA A 195 0.74 14.11 4.54
CA ALA A 195 0.53 14.93 3.34
C ALA A 195 0.97 14.12 2.12
N THR A 196 0.06 13.82 1.20
CA THR A 196 0.33 13.06 -0.02
C THR A 196 0.52 13.99 -1.20
N LEU A 197 1.63 13.88 -1.91
CA LEU A 197 1.91 14.60 -3.14
C LEU A 197 1.84 13.64 -4.32
N SER A 198 1.10 14.01 -5.36
CA SER A 198 1.06 13.26 -6.61
C SER A 198 1.85 14.01 -7.69
N LEU A 199 2.89 13.36 -8.21
CA LEU A 199 3.77 13.87 -9.25
C LEU A 199 3.51 13.15 -10.57
N LYS A 200 3.32 13.91 -11.65
CA LYS A 200 3.32 13.36 -13.01
C LYS A 200 4.74 13.23 -13.50
N LEU A 201 5.14 12.00 -13.79
CA LEU A 201 6.45 11.69 -14.35
C LEU A 201 6.38 11.60 -15.88
N SER A 202 7.53 11.81 -16.53
CA SER A 202 7.68 11.56 -17.96
C SER A 202 7.28 10.12 -18.31
N GLY A 203 6.53 9.94 -19.39
CA GLY A 203 5.99 8.63 -19.79
C GLY A 203 4.58 8.34 -19.25
N GLY A 204 3.91 9.32 -18.64
CA GLY A 204 2.51 9.20 -18.20
C GLY A 204 2.32 8.46 -16.88
N HIS A 205 3.41 8.06 -16.22
CA HIS A 205 3.37 7.47 -14.88
C HIS A 205 3.10 8.54 -13.81
N GLN A 206 2.37 8.16 -12.77
CA GLN A 206 2.19 8.98 -11.58
C GLN A 206 2.93 8.36 -10.40
N MET A 207 3.57 9.21 -9.60
CA MET A 207 4.21 8.83 -8.35
C MET A 207 3.53 9.56 -7.21
N ASP A 208 3.09 8.81 -6.21
CA ASP A 208 2.60 9.39 -4.97
C ASP A 208 3.72 9.35 -3.90
N VAL A 209 3.85 10.45 -3.16
CA VAL A 209 4.80 10.61 -2.04
C VAL A 209 4.01 10.94 -0.78
N ASP A 210 4.02 10.02 0.18
CA ASP A 210 3.38 10.19 1.48
C ASP A 210 4.38 10.75 2.48
N ILE A 211 4.10 11.95 2.96
CA ILE A 211 4.94 12.67 3.92
C ILE A 211 4.26 12.62 5.28
N VAL A 212 4.84 11.82 6.18
CA VAL A 212 4.31 11.52 7.52
C VAL A 212 5.13 12.27 8.57
N PRO A 213 4.56 13.28 9.25
CA PRO A 213 5.18 13.87 10.43
C PRO A 213 5.33 12.84 11.55
N ALA A 214 6.43 12.93 12.30
CA ALA A 214 6.68 12.11 13.48
C ALA A 214 7.39 12.90 14.59
N PHE A 215 7.10 12.54 15.83
CA PHE A 215 7.88 12.99 16.98
C PHE A 215 9.17 12.17 17.11
N ASP A 216 10.30 12.83 17.38
CA ASP A 216 11.62 12.17 17.46
C ASP A 216 11.89 11.55 18.83
N ASN A 217 11.11 10.53 19.16
CA ASN A 217 11.24 9.77 20.41
C ASN A 217 12.62 9.10 20.58
N LEU A 218 13.31 8.75 19.48
CA LEU A 218 14.53 7.94 19.52
C LEU A 218 15.80 8.77 19.35
N GLY A 219 15.70 9.99 18.82
CA GLY A 219 16.84 10.80 18.42
C GLY A 219 17.67 10.16 17.30
N PRO A 220 18.79 10.80 16.92
CA PRO A 220 19.63 10.36 15.81
C PRO A 220 20.42 9.07 16.11
N LEU A 221 20.79 8.83 17.37
CA LEU A 221 21.67 7.73 17.75
C LEU A 221 20.95 6.40 18.03
N ASN A 222 19.62 6.41 18.12
CA ASN A 222 18.79 5.20 18.35
C ASN A 222 19.38 4.28 19.44
N GLU A 223 19.69 4.87 20.60
CA GLU A 223 20.31 4.14 21.71
C GLU A 223 19.32 3.14 22.34
N LYS A 224 19.83 1.99 22.79
CA LYS A 224 19.01 0.95 23.43
C LYS A 224 18.23 1.48 24.64
N ARG A 225 18.89 2.24 25.51
CA ARG A 225 18.26 2.85 26.70
C ARG A 225 17.07 3.74 26.31
N LYS A 226 17.27 4.62 25.32
CA LYS A 226 16.23 5.52 24.83
C LYS A 226 15.05 4.75 24.22
N ARG A 227 15.29 3.66 23.49
CA ARG A 227 14.21 2.76 23.03
C ARG A 227 13.40 2.19 24.19
N GLU A 228 14.06 1.69 25.23
CA GLU A 228 13.39 1.12 26.41
C GLU A 228 12.54 2.15 27.15
N GLU A 229 13.02 3.39 27.27
CA GLU A 229 12.28 4.51 27.84
C GLU A 229 11.01 4.80 27.04
N VAL A 230 11.11 4.87 25.70
CA VAL A 230 9.95 5.10 24.84
C VAL A 230 8.96 3.95 24.93
N TYR A 231 9.41 2.69 24.91
CA TYR A 231 8.52 1.53 25.10
C TYR A 231 7.85 1.49 26.49
N ARG A 232 8.49 2.05 27.52
CA ARG A 232 7.90 2.17 28.85
C ARG A 232 6.86 3.29 28.88
N ALA A 233 7.17 4.44 28.26
CA ALA A 233 6.23 5.55 28.11
C ALA A 233 4.97 5.11 27.34
N MET A 234 5.13 4.42 26.20
CA MET A 234 4.02 3.88 25.41
C MET A 234 3.09 2.96 26.20
N ARG A 235 3.62 2.16 27.13
CA ARG A 235 2.82 1.25 27.96
C ARG A 235 1.93 1.97 28.97
N GLY A 236 2.33 3.18 29.39
CA GLY A 236 1.56 4.01 30.32
C GLY A 236 0.75 5.11 29.63
N ASP A 237 0.82 5.23 28.31
CA ASP A 237 0.11 6.27 27.56
C ASP A 237 -1.31 5.80 27.21
N PRO A 238 -2.35 6.62 27.44
CA PRO A 238 -3.70 6.33 26.94
C PRO A 238 -3.81 6.32 25.41
N GLU A 239 -2.86 6.95 24.70
CA GLU A 239 -2.86 6.96 23.23
C GLU A 239 -2.54 5.56 22.66
N PRO A 240 -3.21 5.16 21.56
CA PRO A 240 -2.97 3.86 20.96
C PRO A 240 -1.50 3.66 20.52
N PRO A 241 -0.90 2.48 20.75
CA PRO A 241 0.52 2.22 20.43
C PRO A 241 0.91 2.50 18.97
N TYR A 242 -0.03 2.35 18.02
CA TYR A 242 0.24 2.62 16.61
C TYR A 242 0.59 4.09 16.32
N LYS A 243 0.18 5.04 17.19
CA LYS A 243 0.52 6.47 17.07
C LYS A 243 2.01 6.71 17.11
N TYR A 244 2.76 5.84 17.77
CA TYR A 244 4.21 5.92 17.86
C TYR A 244 4.92 5.31 16.65
N SER A 245 4.25 4.54 15.80
CA SER A 245 4.86 3.76 14.71
C SER A 245 5.83 4.57 13.84
N ALA A 246 5.42 5.79 13.44
CA ALA A 246 6.25 6.67 12.62
C ALA A 246 7.55 7.10 13.33
N SER A 247 7.55 7.24 14.66
CA SER A 247 8.77 7.51 15.43
C SER A 247 9.80 6.37 15.35
N PHE A 248 9.33 5.14 15.14
CA PHE A 248 10.16 3.94 15.02
C PHE A 248 10.52 3.60 13.57
N ILE A 249 10.25 4.47 12.60
CA ILE A 249 10.45 4.18 11.17
C ILE A 249 11.88 3.72 10.85
N GLY A 250 12.90 4.30 11.49
CA GLY A 250 14.30 3.88 11.30
C GLY A 250 14.49 2.39 11.62
N LEU A 251 13.98 1.94 12.76
CA LEU A 251 14.04 0.54 13.17
C LEU A 251 13.24 -0.39 12.24
N GLN A 252 12.06 0.07 11.78
CA GLN A 252 11.26 -0.70 10.83
C GLN A 252 11.97 -0.87 9.48
N VAL A 253 12.68 0.17 9.04
CA VAL A 253 13.51 0.13 7.83
C VAL A 253 14.70 -0.80 8.03
N ASP A 254 15.47 -0.61 9.11
CA ASP A 254 16.65 -1.41 9.44
C ASP A 254 16.32 -2.90 9.55
N PHE A 255 15.16 -3.25 10.10
CA PHE A 255 14.70 -4.63 10.23
C PHE A 255 14.64 -5.39 8.89
N VAL A 256 14.39 -4.70 7.78
CA VAL A 256 14.27 -5.30 6.43
C VAL A 256 15.47 -4.96 5.55
N ARG A 257 16.02 -3.76 5.65
CA ARG A 257 17.06 -3.24 4.75
C ARG A 257 18.29 -4.15 4.70
N ASP A 258 18.72 -4.60 5.88
CA ASP A 258 19.97 -5.34 6.07
C ASP A 258 19.79 -6.86 5.83
N ARG A 259 18.61 -7.27 5.35
CA ARG A 259 18.33 -8.67 4.99
C ARG A 259 18.97 -9.05 3.64
N PRO A 260 19.30 -10.33 3.43
CA PRO A 260 19.87 -10.82 2.17
C PRO A 260 19.00 -10.49 0.95
N ALA A 261 19.64 -10.28 -0.21
CA ALA A 261 18.94 -9.96 -1.46
C ALA A 261 17.87 -11.00 -1.81
N ARG A 262 18.14 -12.30 -1.58
CA ARG A 262 17.18 -13.39 -1.80
C ARG A 262 15.89 -13.23 -1.00
N LEU A 263 15.98 -12.79 0.27
CA LEU A 263 14.80 -12.54 1.09
C LEU A 263 14.03 -11.30 0.59
N LYS A 264 14.74 -10.23 0.20
CA LYS A 264 14.10 -9.03 -0.38
C LYS A 264 13.38 -9.36 -1.69
N ASN A 265 13.92 -10.27 -2.48
CA ASN A 265 13.30 -10.80 -3.70
C ASN A 265 12.02 -11.59 -3.39
N LEU A 266 12.04 -12.46 -2.38
CA LEU A 266 10.83 -13.13 -1.90
C LEU A 266 9.77 -12.12 -1.44
N ILE A 267 10.15 -11.09 -0.69
CA ILE A 267 9.22 -10.04 -0.25
C ILE A 267 8.57 -9.35 -1.46
N ARG A 268 9.33 -9.06 -2.53
CA ARG A 268 8.77 -8.49 -3.77
C ARG A 268 7.74 -9.41 -4.42
N LEU A 269 8.01 -10.71 -4.51
CA LEU A 269 7.07 -11.69 -5.06
C LEU A 269 5.78 -11.77 -4.22
N VAL A 270 5.89 -11.80 -2.90
CA VAL A 270 4.71 -11.83 -2.02
C VAL A 270 3.88 -10.54 -2.17
N LYS A 271 4.54 -9.39 -2.31
CA LYS A 271 3.87 -8.11 -2.54
C LYS A 271 3.20 -8.03 -3.91
N SER A 272 3.84 -8.51 -4.97
CA SER A 272 3.23 -8.55 -6.30
C SER A 272 2.03 -9.49 -6.32
N TRP A 273 2.11 -10.64 -5.63
CA TRP A 273 1.01 -11.56 -5.43
C TRP A 273 -0.19 -10.94 -4.71
N LYS A 274 0.03 -10.27 -3.57
CA LYS A 274 -1.06 -9.64 -2.79
C LYS A 274 -1.82 -8.59 -3.60
N LYS A 275 -1.14 -7.90 -4.53
CA LYS A 275 -1.75 -6.89 -5.41
C LYS A 275 -2.53 -7.49 -6.57
N VAL A 276 -2.45 -8.81 -6.82
CA VAL A 276 -3.36 -9.50 -7.74
C VAL A 276 -4.79 -9.36 -7.16
N PRO A 277 -5.74 -8.75 -7.88
CA PRO A 277 -7.05 -8.41 -7.35
C PRO A 277 -7.74 -9.57 -6.61
N LEU A 278 -8.26 -9.31 -5.40
CA LEU A 278 -8.89 -10.27 -4.49
C LEU A 278 -10.06 -11.08 -5.08
N HIS A 279 -10.62 -10.70 -6.22
CA HIS A 279 -11.61 -11.54 -6.92
C HIS A 279 -11.02 -12.87 -7.42
N LEU A 280 -9.69 -12.99 -7.54
CA LEU A 280 -8.98 -14.25 -7.79
C LEU A 280 -8.65 -15.04 -6.51
N ASN A 281 -8.39 -14.36 -5.38
CA ASN A 281 -8.03 -15.03 -4.11
C ASN A 281 -9.24 -15.62 -3.37
N ILE A 282 -10.47 -15.19 -3.66
CA ILE A 282 -11.68 -15.83 -3.11
C ILE A 282 -11.84 -17.27 -3.66
N TYR A 283 -11.35 -17.57 -4.87
CA TYR A 283 -11.40 -18.91 -5.45
C TYR A 283 -10.43 -19.88 -4.77
N THR A 284 -9.26 -19.42 -4.31
CA THR A 284 -8.28 -20.22 -3.58
C THR A 284 -8.63 -20.36 -2.10
N ASN A 285 -9.11 -19.29 -1.44
CA ASN A 285 -9.50 -19.36 -0.02
C ASN A 285 -10.76 -20.19 0.22
N LYS A 286 -11.81 -20.10 -0.63
CA LYS A 286 -12.98 -20.98 -0.51
C LYS A 286 -12.65 -22.47 -0.74
N TYR A 287 -11.52 -22.76 -1.40
CA TYR A 287 -11.02 -24.12 -1.58
C TYR A 287 -10.29 -24.62 -0.32
N CYS A 288 -9.51 -23.75 0.34
CA CYS A 288 -8.83 -24.07 1.60
C CYS A 288 -9.82 -24.22 2.77
N GLU A 289 -10.81 -23.33 2.88
CA GLU A 289 -11.87 -23.39 3.91
C GLU A 289 -12.72 -24.66 3.81
N ARG A 290 -12.96 -25.17 2.60
CA ARG A 290 -13.75 -26.41 2.39
C ARG A 290 -13.00 -27.70 2.72
N HIS A 291 -11.68 -27.66 2.85
CA HIS A 291 -10.89 -28.88 2.98
C HIS A 291 -9.96 -28.92 4.19
N ASN A 292 -9.61 -27.80 4.83
CA ASN A 292 -8.64 -27.78 5.93
C ASN A 292 -9.02 -26.97 7.19
N GLY A 293 -10.29 -26.63 7.39
CA GLY A 293 -10.84 -26.41 8.75
C GLY A 293 -10.26 -25.30 9.65
N GLU A 294 -9.27 -24.50 9.24
CA GLU A 294 -8.77 -23.38 10.04
C GLU A 294 -8.30 -22.22 9.15
N SER A 295 -8.89 -21.04 9.36
CA SER A 295 -8.38 -19.78 8.81
C SER A 295 -8.70 -18.62 9.77
N ASN A 296 -7.91 -18.52 10.83
CA ASN A 296 -7.56 -17.22 11.41
C ASN A 296 -6.14 -16.91 10.95
N LEU A 297 -5.85 -15.63 10.70
CA LEU A 297 -4.58 -15.04 10.21
C LEU A 297 -4.58 -14.74 8.71
N ILE A 298 -4.77 -13.47 8.35
CA ILE A 298 -3.85 -12.60 7.57
C ILE A 298 -4.50 -11.20 7.43
N ASP A 299 -5.18 -10.70 8.46
CA ASP A 299 -5.64 -9.30 8.50
C ASP A 299 -5.13 -8.65 9.78
N THR A 300 -3.83 -8.47 9.85
CA THR A 300 -3.13 -7.43 10.63
C THR A 300 -1.63 -7.65 10.47
N PHE A 301 -0.89 -6.56 10.27
CA PHE A 301 0.54 -6.49 9.96
C PHE A 301 0.92 -6.78 8.51
N TRP A 302 1.05 -5.73 7.70
CA TRP A 302 2.19 -5.42 6.81
C TRP A 302 2.04 -4.01 6.24
#